data_AF-A0A830BFI5-F1
#
_entry.id   AF-A0A830BFI5-F1
#
_cell.length_a   1.000
_cell.length_b   1.000
_cell.length_c   1.000
_cell.angle_alpha   90.00
_cell.angle_beta   90.00
_cell.angle_gamma   90.00
#
_symmetry.space_group_name_H-M   'P 1'
#
loop_
_entity.id
_entity.type
_entity.pdbx_description
1 polymer ?
#
loop_
_entity_poly.entity_id
_entity_poly.type
_entity_poly.pdbx_seq_one_letter_code
_entity_poly.pdbx_strand_id
1 'polypeptide(L)'
;MGHTIPKVLVVAALGILSWTLVEYTLHRFLFHIDTRVIGGNTAHYLLHGCHNKHPMDGLRLVFPPAATAVLLFPFWNFIKLISTPTTAPALFGGGLLGYVMYDVTHYYVHIIWWWSCIKWVFLLIMSILFIIKSIIEVHLIHVVLVFHMIRLLEILIRWLVT
;
A
#
# COMPACT_ATOMS: atom_id res chain seq x y z
N MET A 1 20.55 -31.37 7.62
CA MET A 1 19.93 -31.57 6.29
C MET A 1 19.45 -30.21 5.80
N GLY A 2 19.86 -29.79 4.60
CA GLY A 2 19.41 -28.53 3.99
C GLY A 2 18.12 -28.72 3.20
N HIS A 3 17.23 -27.72 3.21
CA HIS A 3 16.06 -27.69 2.32
C HIS A 3 16.43 -27.04 1.00
N THR A 4 15.73 -27.42 -0.07
CA THR A 4 15.86 -26.74 -1.37
C THR A 4 15.29 -25.32 -1.30
N ILE A 5 15.81 -24.41 -2.12
CA ILE A 5 15.32 -23.02 -2.18
C ILE A 5 13.80 -22.96 -2.42
N PRO A 6 13.21 -23.70 -3.38
CA PRO A 6 11.76 -23.65 -3.59
C PRO A 6 10.96 -24.05 -2.36
N LYS A 7 11.42 -25.06 -1.61
CA LYS A 7 10.75 -25.48 -0.38
C LYS A 7 10.79 -24.39 0.69
N VAL A 8 11.94 -23.74 0.86
CA VAL A 8 12.08 -22.61 1.79
C VAL A 8 11.14 -21.46 1.41
N LEU A 9 11.06 -21.12 0.13
CA LEU A 9 10.17 -20.06 -0.37
C LEU A 9 8.70 -20.39 -0.12
N VAL A 10 8.26 -21.62 -0.39
CA VAL A 10 6.88 -22.06 -0.12
C VAL A 10 6.56 -21.98 1.38
N VAL A 11 7.46 -22.43 2.25
CA VAL A 11 7.26 -22.36 3.70
C VAL A 11 7.23 -20.91 4.20
N ALA A 12 8.08 -20.03 3.65
CA ALA A 12 8.05 -18.61 3.97
C ALA A 12 6.75 -17.95 3.49
N ALA A 13 6.26 -18.28 2.28
CA ALA A 13 4.99 -17.79 1.78
C ALA A 13 3.81 -18.23 2.66
N LEU A 14 3.82 -19.47 3.14
CA LEU A 14 2.84 -19.95 4.13
C LEU A 14 2.92 -19.17 5.45
N GLY A 15 4.11 -18.75 5.87
CA GLY A 15 4.30 -17.86 7.01
C GLY A 15 3.65 -16.50 6.81
N ILE A 16 3.85 -15.88 5.65
CA ILE A 16 3.22 -14.60 5.28
C ILE A 16 1.69 -14.75 5.27
N LEU A 17 1.16 -15.83 4.69
CA LEU A 17 -0.28 -16.07 4.65
C LEU A 17 -0.85 -16.34 6.05
N SER A 18 -0.11 -17.04 6.91
CA SER A 18 -0.52 -17.28 8.30
C SER A 18 -0.57 -15.98 9.10
N TRP A 19 0.30 -15.01 8.79
CA TRP A 19 0.26 -13.70 9.42
C TRP A 19 -1.07 -12.98 9.20
N THR A 20 -1.71 -13.07 8.02
CA THR A 20 -2.99 -12.37 7.78
C THR A 20 -4.11 -12.87 8.71
N LEU A 21 -4.12 -14.17 9.02
CA LEU A 21 -5.05 -14.74 10.00
C LEU A 21 -4.74 -14.27 11.43
N VAL A 22 -3.45 -14.21 11.77
CA VAL A 22 -2.98 -13.70 13.08
C VAL A 22 -3.35 -12.24 13.25
N GLU A 23 -3.06 -11.41 12.24
CA GLU A 23 -3.42 -10.00 12.16
C GLU A 23 -4.91 -9.81 12.42
N TYR A 24 -5.75 -10.53 11.66
CA TYR A 24 -7.20 -10.45 11.82
C TYR A 24 -7.64 -10.82 13.24
N THR A 25 -7.08 -11.89 13.80
CA THR A 25 -7.45 -12.40 15.12
C THR A 25 -7.02 -11.43 16.22
N LEU A 26 -5.77 -10.94 16.18
CA LEU A 26 -5.26 -9.97 17.14
C LEU A 26 -6.06 -8.67 17.06
N HIS A 27 -6.26 -8.15 15.84
CA HIS A 27 -6.97 -6.90 15.66
C HIS A 27 -8.42 -7.01 16.16
N ARG A 28 -9.15 -8.05 15.75
CA ARG A 28 -10.56 -8.19 16.11
C ARG A 28 -10.78 -8.52 17.59
N PHE A 29 -10.00 -9.43 18.17
CA PHE A 29 -10.31 -10.00 19.48
C PHE A 29 -9.41 -9.49 20.62
N LEU A 30 -8.20 -9.02 20.33
CA LEU A 30 -7.28 -8.51 21.35
C LEU A 30 -7.22 -6.98 21.34
N PHE A 31 -7.11 -6.36 20.17
CA PHE A 31 -6.94 -4.91 20.04
C PHE A 31 -8.24 -4.12 20.22
N HIS A 32 -9.39 -4.77 20.01
CA HIS A 32 -10.72 -4.19 20.25
C HIS A 32 -11.47 -4.92 21.38
N ILE A 33 -10.74 -5.41 22.37
CA ILE A 33 -11.33 -6.07 23.54
C ILE A 33 -11.93 -5.05 24.52
N ASP A 34 -13.15 -5.32 24.99
CA ASP A 34 -13.79 -4.51 26.03
C ASP A 34 -13.26 -4.88 27.42
N THR A 35 -12.56 -3.95 28.05
CA THR A 35 -12.02 -4.11 29.42
C THR A 35 -12.81 -3.28 30.44
N ARG A 36 -12.93 -3.79 31.68
CA ARG A 36 -13.69 -3.12 32.77
C ARG A 36 -12.84 -2.74 33.98
N VAL A 37 -11.60 -3.19 34.03
CA VAL A 37 -10.68 -2.97 35.17
C VAL A 37 -9.53 -2.06 34.75
N ILE A 38 -9.01 -1.27 35.69
CA ILE A 38 -7.98 -0.24 35.42
C ILE A 38 -6.76 -0.83 34.69
N GLY A 39 -6.23 -1.96 35.18
CA GLY A 39 -5.08 -2.62 34.54
C GLY A 39 -5.37 -3.09 33.10
N GLY A 40 -6.57 -3.59 32.85
CA GLY A 40 -7.02 -3.98 31.51
C GLY A 40 -7.15 -2.78 30.58
N ASN A 41 -7.73 -1.68 31.07
CA ASN A 41 -7.84 -0.44 30.31
C ASN A 41 -6.46 0.14 29.95
N THR A 42 -5.50 0.09 30.87
CA THR A 42 -4.12 0.51 30.62
C THR A 42 -3.46 -0.36 29.56
N ALA A 43 -3.58 -1.69 29.67
CA ALA A 43 -3.03 -2.62 28.68
C ALA A 43 -3.66 -2.39 27.29
N HIS A 44 -4.99 -2.29 27.22
CA HIS A 44 -5.72 -2.01 25.98
C HIS A 44 -5.30 -0.66 25.36
N TYR A 45 -5.15 0.38 26.18
CA TYR A 45 -4.66 1.67 25.72
C TYR A 45 -3.25 1.59 25.10
N LEU A 46 -2.34 0.85 25.72
CA LEU A 46 -0.98 0.65 25.22
C LEU A 46 -0.92 -0.24 23.97
N LEU A 47 -1.80 -1.24 23.89
CA LEU A 47 -1.84 -2.19 22.77
C LEU A 47 -2.40 -1.55 21.50
N HIS A 48 -3.51 -0.82 21.61
CA HIS A 48 -4.18 -0.26 20.43
C HIS A 48 -5.05 0.99 20.72
N GLY A 49 -5.52 1.19 21.95
CA GLY A 49 -6.40 2.32 22.28
C GLY A 49 -5.76 3.70 22.07
N CYS A 50 -4.44 3.83 22.26
CA CYS A 50 -3.69 5.05 21.99
C CYS A 50 -3.78 5.46 20.51
N HIS A 51 -3.65 4.48 19.62
CA HIS A 51 -3.77 4.67 18.17
C HIS A 51 -5.18 5.15 17.79
N ASN A 52 -6.24 4.49 18.30
CA ASN A 52 -7.63 4.90 18.05
C ASN A 52 -7.93 6.33 18.54
N LYS A 53 -7.32 6.74 19.65
CA LYS A 53 -7.51 8.09 20.21
C LYS A 53 -6.72 9.16 19.45
N HIS A 54 -5.59 8.80 18.85
CA HIS A 54 -4.69 9.71 18.14
C HIS A 54 -4.28 9.14 16.76
N PRO A 55 -5.23 8.97 15.83
CA PRO A 55 -5.03 8.20 14.59
C PRO A 55 -4.09 8.87 13.57
N MET A 56 -3.70 10.11 13.80
CA MET A 56 -2.80 10.89 12.93
C MET A 56 -1.44 11.17 13.58
N ASP A 57 -1.18 10.67 14.79
CA ASP A 57 0.12 10.81 15.44
C ASP A 57 1.08 9.75 14.90
N GLY A 58 1.90 10.13 13.92
CA GLY A 58 2.86 9.24 13.25
C GLY A 58 3.83 8.53 14.19
N LEU A 59 4.08 9.06 15.40
CA LEU A 59 4.96 8.43 16.38
C LEU A 59 4.28 7.31 17.17
N ARG A 60 2.96 7.15 17.03
CA ARG A 60 2.13 6.21 17.81
C ARG A 60 1.32 5.24 16.95
N LEU A 61 1.64 5.14 15.67
CA LEU A 61 0.93 4.28 14.71
C LEU A 61 1.44 2.84 14.69
N VAL A 62 2.75 2.66 14.87
CA VAL A 62 3.41 1.34 14.78
C VAL A 62 3.68 0.79 16.16
N PHE A 63 3.70 -0.53 16.27
CA PHE A 63 3.99 -1.17 17.53
C PHE A 63 5.46 -0.97 17.92
N PRO A 64 5.79 -0.57 19.15
CA PRO A 64 7.18 -0.36 19.55
C PRO A 64 7.99 -1.66 19.41
N PRO A 65 9.19 -1.64 18.81
CA PRO A 65 9.99 -2.85 18.58
C PRO A 65 10.24 -3.68 19.85
N ALA A 66 10.40 -3.01 21.01
CA ALA A 66 10.55 -3.68 22.30
C ALA A 66 9.29 -4.47 22.70
N ALA A 67 8.10 -3.91 22.48
CA ALA A 67 6.85 -4.60 22.77
C ALA A 67 6.62 -5.74 21.77
N THR A 68 6.94 -5.54 20.48
CA THR A 68 6.93 -6.60 19.47
C THR A 68 7.82 -7.76 19.89
N ALA A 69 9.04 -7.50 20.36
CA ALA A 69 9.98 -8.53 20.79
C ALA A 69 9.43 -9.41 21.93
N VAL A 70 8.69 -8.82 22.88
CA VAL A 70 8.02 -9.58 23.95
C VAL A 70 6.96 -10.53 23.36
N LEU A 71 6.17 -10.06 22.38
CA LEU A 71 5.16 -10.88 21.71
C LEU A 71 5.77 -11.96 20.80
N LEU A 72 6.96 -11.74 20.24
CA LEU A 72 7.65 -12.74 19.42
C LEU A 72 8.05 -13.99 20.22
N PHE A 73 8.26 -13.90 21.53
CA PHE A 73 8.64 -15.05 22.35
C PHE A 73 7.57 -16.17 22.37
N PRO A 74 6.30 -15.92 22.74
CA PRO A 74 5.26 -16.94 22.66
C PRO A 74 4.99 -17.39 21.21
N PHE A 75 5.09 -16.47 20.22
CA PHE A 75 4.94 -16.82 18.80
C PHE A 75 6.01 -17.80 18.31
N TRP A 76 7.28 -17.56 18.64
CA TRP A 76 8.36 -18.46 18.26
C TRP A 76 8.17 -19.86 18.89
N ASN A 77 7.75 -19.92 20.15
CA ASN A 77 7.48 -21.19 20.80
C ASN A 77 6.29 -21.91 20.17
N PHE A 78 5.22 -21.20 19.81
CA PHE A 78 4.10 -21.77 19.08
C PHE A 78 4.51 -22.33 17.71
N ILE A 79 5.31 -21.59 16.94
CA ILE A 79 5.81 -22.04 15.63
C ILE A 79 6.66 -23.31 15.77
N LYS A 80 7.51 -23.41 16.81
CA LYS A 80 8.27 -24.64 17.09
C LYS A 80 7.39 -25.84 17.44
N LEU A 81 6.22 -25.62 18.04
CA LEU A 81 5.28 -26.71 18.38
C LEU A 81 4.60 -27.28 17.14
N ILE A 82 4.29 -26.44 16.15
CA ILE A 82 3.52 -26.84 14.96
C ILE A 82 4.39 -27.16 13.73
N SER A 83 5.71 -27.03 13.84
CA SER A 83 6.61 -27.21 12.70
C SER A 83 7.90 -27.95 13.08
N THR A 84 8.60 -28.48 12.09
CA THR A 84 9.88 -29.15 12.33
C THR A 84 10.99 -28.13 12.63
N PRO A 85 12.04 -28.49 13.40
CA PRO A 85 13.17 -27.59 13.66
C PRO A 85 13.82 -27.01 12.39
N THR A 86 13.75 -27.74 11.28
CA THR A 86 14.34 -27.34 10.00
C THR A 86 13.45 -26.41 9.17
N THR A 87 12.14 -26.37 9.42
CA THR A 87 11.16 -25.52 8.71
C THR A 87 10.72 -24.32 9.54
N ALA A 88 10.82 -24.41 10.87
CA ALA A 88 10.44 -23.35 11.80
C ALA A 88 11.07 -21.98 11.48
N PRO A 89 12.36 -21.87 11.12
CA PRO A 89 12.96 -20.57 10.80
C PRO A 89 12.35 -19.91 9.56
N ALA A 90 12.06 -20.70 8.51
CA ALA A 90 11.45 -20.18 7.29
C ALA A 90 10.00 -19.75 7.53
N LEU A 91 9.23 -20.53 8.30
CA LEU A 91 7.85 -20.22 8.63
C LEU A 91 7.76 -18.96 9.51
N PHE A 92 8.61 -18.86 10.53
CA PHE A 92 8.71 -17.70 11.39
C PHE A 92 9.19 -16.45 10.64
N GLY A 93 10.21 -16.59 9.78
CA GLY A 93 10.71 -15.50 8.95
C GLY A 93 9.65 -14.96 7.98
N GLY A 94 8.86 -15.87 7.38
CA GLY A 94 7.69 -15.49 6.58
C GLY A 94 6.63 -14.74 7.38
N GLY A 95 6.29 -15.22 8.58
CA GLY A 95 5.35 -14.54 9.47
C GLY A 95 5.83 -13.15 9.91
N LEU A 96 7.11 -13.01 10.23
CA LEU A 96 7.72 -11.72 10.58
C LEU A 96 7.72 -10.74 9.39
N LEU A 97 7.98 -11.23 8.17
CA LEU A 97 7.86 -10.42 6.96
C LEU A 97 6.41 -9.96 6.75
N GLY A 98 5.43 -10.86 6.94
CA GLY A 98 4.01 -10.49 6.92
C GLY A 98 3.68 -9.38 7.92
N TYR A 99 4.18 -9.48 9.16
CA TYR A 99 4.06 -8.45 10.19
C TYR A 99 4.62 -7.10 9.75
N VAL A 100 5.84 -7.06 9.20
CA VAL A 100 6.44 -5.82 8.70
C VAL A 100 5.63 -5.22 7.56
N MET A 101 5.14 -6.06 6.63
CA MET A 101 4.28 -5.61 5.54
C MET A 101 2.98 -4.99 6.06
N TYR A 102 2.37 -5.59 7.08
CA TYR A 102 1.21 -5.05 7.78
C TYR A 102 1.51 -3.71 8.43
N ASP A 103 2.53 -3.61 9.28
CA ASP A 103 2.84 -2.39 10.05
C ASP A 103 3.14 -1.21 9.11
N VAL A 104 3.88 -1.45 8.04
CA VAL A 104 4.20 -0.45 7.02
C VAL A 104 2.93 -0.04 6.25
N THR A 105 2.09 -1.01 5.86
CA THR A 105 0.83 -0.73 5.16
C THR A 105 -0.12 0.07 6.04
N HIS A 106 -0.27 -0.33 7.30
CA HIS A 106 -1.08 0.36 8.31
C HIS A 106 -0.60 1.81 8.50
N TYR A 107 0.71 2.01 8.69
CA TYR A 107 1.30 3.34 8.79
C TYR A 107 0.96 4.21 7.58
N TYR A 108 1.18 3.70 6.36
CA TYR A 108 0.94 4.48 5.15
C TYR A 108 -0.54 4.72 4.88
N VAL A 109 -1.45 3.83 5.25
CA VAL A 109 -2.90 4.08 5.14
C VAL A 109 -3.35 5.26 6.01
N HIS A 110 -2.74 5.42 7.20
CA HIS A 110 -3.00 6.56 8.08
C HIS A 110 -2.34 7.85 7.59
N ILE A 111 -1.07 7.79 7.19
CA ILE A 111 -0.29 8.98 6.83
C ILE A 111 -0.60 9.46 5.41
N ILE A 112 -0.56 8.54 4.45
CA ILE A 112 -0.99 8.80 3.08
C ILE A 112 -2.48 8.53 3.07
N TRP A 113 -3.27 9.57 3.38
CA TRP A 113 -4.70 9.56 3.11
C TRP A 113 -4.89 9.00 1.70
N TRP A 114 -5.68 7.93 1.55
CA TRP A 114 -6.08 7.40 0.24
C TRP A 114 -6.60 8.52 -0.68
N TRP A 115 -7.22 9.54 -0.07
CA TRP A 115 -7.63 10.79 -0.70
C TRP A 115 -6.48 11.62 -1.30
N SER A 116 -5.30 11.67 -0.68
CA SER A 116 -4.14 12.33 -1.25
C SER A 116 -3.66 11.60 -2.51
N CYS A 117 -3.61 10.26 -2.48
CA CYS A 117 -3.22 9.46 -3.66
C CYS A 117 -4.25 9.60 -4.79
N ILE A 118 -5.56 9.54 -4.48
CA ILE A 118 -6.64 9.82 -5.45
C ILE A 118 -6.55 11.25 -5.98
N LYS A 119 -6.30 12.27 -5.13
CA LYS A 119 -6.15 13.66 -5.56
C LYS A 119 -5.00 13.79 -6.56
N TRP A 120 -3.86 13.14 -6.33
CA TRP A 120 -2.73 13.17 -7.27
C TRP A 120 -3.04 12.47 -8.59
N VAL A 121 -3.68 11.30 -8.57
CA VAL A 121 -4.10 10.61 -9.79
C VAL A 121 -5.16 11.42 -10.56
N PHE A 122 -6.12 12.02 -9.86
CA PHE A 122 -7.14 12.87 -10.45
C PHE A 122 -6.54 14.15 -11.06
N LEU A 123 -5.64 14.83 -10.34
CA LEU A 123 -4.92 16.00 -10.84
C LEU A 123 -4.08 15.65 -12.07
N LEU A 124 -3.37 14.51 -12.06
CA LEU A 124 -2.60 14.02 -13.19
C LEU A 124 -3.49 13.76 -14.42
N ILE A 125 -4.63 13.09 -14.24
CA ILE A 125 -5.60 12.85 -15.33
C ILE A 125 -6.12 14.18 -15.87
N MET A 126 -6.49 15.14 -15.01
CA MET A 126 -6.97 16.46 -15.44
C MET A 126 -5.89 17.25 -16.20
N SER A 127 -4.62 17.18 -15.77
CA SER A 127 -3.51 17.80 -16.48
C SER A 127 -3.25 17.14 -17.84
N ILE A 128 -3.33 15.80 -17.95
CA ILE A 128 -3.19 15.08 -19.22
C ILE A 128 -4.34 15.44 -20.17
N LEU A 129 -5.59 15.47 -19.68
CA LEU A 129 -6.76 15.85 -20.48
C LEU A 129 -6.66 17.31 -20.96
N PHE A 130 -6.17 18.21 -20.11
CA PHE A 130 -5.91 19.61 -20.50
C PHE A 130 -4.85 19.69 -21.61
N ILE A 131 -3.73 18.97 -21.48
CA ILE A 131 -2.68 18.92 -22.51
C ILE A 131 -3.22 18.34 -23.82
N ILE A 132 -3.98 17.24 -23.78
CA ILE A 132 -4.60 16.64 -24.96
C ILE A 132 -5.55 17.63 -25.64
N LYS A 133 -6.39 18.32 -24.86
CA LYS A 133 -7.29 19.37 -25.38
C LYS A 133 -6.50 20.49 -26.06
N SER A 134 -5.43 20.99 -25.43
CA SER A 134 -4.56 22.01 -26.02
C SER A 134 -3.86 21.54 -27.29
N ILE A 135 -3.41 20.29 -27.36
CA ILE A 135 -2.81 19.71 -28.57
C ILE A 135 -3.85 19.62 -29.69
N ILE A 136 -5.08 19.16 -29.40
CA ILE A 136 -6.16 19.05 -30.38
C ILE A 136 -6.56 20.44 -30.91
N GLU A 137 -6.68 21.44 -30.05
CA GLU A 137 -6.99 22.83 -30.45
C GLU A 137 -5.89 23.42 -31.35
N VAL A 138 -4.61 23.19 -31.02
CA VAL A 138 -3.47 23.60 -31.86
C VAL A 138 -3.45 22.84 -33.20
N HIS A 139 -3.80 21.56 -33.20
CA HIS A 139 -3.90 20.76 -34.42
C HIS A 139 -5.07 21.21 -35.31
N LEU A 140 -6.20 21.61 -34.72
CA LEU A 140 -7.34 22.17 -35.45
C LEU A 140 -6.95 23.49 -36.14
N ILE A 141 -6.22 24.36 -35.45
CA ILE A 141 -5.72 25.62 -36.01
C ILE A 141 -4.77 25.35 -37.18
N HIS A 142 -3.85 24.40 -37.03
CA HIS A 142 -2.94 24.00 -38.12
C HIS A 142 -3.68 23.43 -39.34
N VAL A 143 -4.67 22.56 -39.14
CA VAL A 143 -5.45 21.97 -40.25
C VAL A 143 -6.26 23.04 -40.99
N VAL A 144 -6.87 23.99 -40.27
CA VAL A 144 -7.61 25.12 -40.88
C VAL A 144 -6.68 26.04 -41.68
N LEU A 145 -5.47 26.31 -41.17
CA LEU A 145 -4.46 27.11 -41.88
C LEU A 145 -3.93 26.41 -43.13
N VAL A 146 -3.68 25.10 -43.08
CA VAL A 146 -3.25 24.31 -44.25
C VAL A 146 -4.36 24.27 -45.30
N PHE A 147 -5.62 24.07 -44.90
CA PHE A 147 -6.76 24.15 -45.82
C PHE A 147 -6.89 25.53 -46.48
N HIS A 148 -6.68 26.62 -45.73
CA HIS A 148 -6.68 27.96 -46.30
C HIS A 148 -5.50 28.19 -47.26
N MET A 149 -4.30 27.71 -46.92
CA MET A 149 -3.13 27.81 -47.81
C MET A 149 -3.32 27.03 -49.11
N ILE A 150 -3.86 25.81 -49.06
CA ILE A 150 -4.16 25.01 -50.25
C ILE A 150 -5.16 25.75 -51.15
N ARG A 151 -6.22 26.31 -50.57
CA ARG A 151 -7.24 27.04 -51.33
C ARG A 151 -6.70 28.33 -51.96
N LEU A 152 -5.80 29.05 -51.26
CA LEU A 152 -5.11 30.21 -51.82
C LEU A 152 -4.15 29.82 -52.96
N LEU A 153 -3.47 28.68 -52.84
CA LEU A 153 -2.59 28.15 -53.88
C LEU A 153 -3.40 27.77 -55.14
N GLU A 154 -4.56 27.13 -54.98
CA GLU A 154 -5.46 26.81 -56.11
C GLU A 154 -5.96 28.07 -56.83
N ILE A 155 -6.30 29.12 -56.09
CA ILE A 155 -6.70 30.41 -56.66
C ILE A 155 -5.54 31.03 -57.44
N LEU A 156 -4.33 31.02 -56.88
CA LEU A 156 -3.13 31.54 -57.54
C LEU A 156 -2.79 30.77 -58.83
N ILE A 157 -2.85 29.43 -58.80
CA ILE A 157 -2.61 28.58 -59.98
C ILE A 157 -3.66 28.87 -61.06
N ARG A 158 -4.94 28.99 -60.70
CA ARG A 158 -5.99 29.35 -61.66
C ARG A 158 -5.75 30.71 -62.31
N TRP A 159 -5.26 31.70 -61.55
CA TRP A 159 -4.93 33.02 -62.07
C TRP A 159 -3.71 33.01 -62.99
N LEU A 160 -2.71 32.15 -62.73
CA LEU A 160 -1.50 32.05 -63.55
C LEU A 160 -1.70 31.30 -64.88
N VAL A 161 -2.75 30.49 -64.99
CA VAL A 161 -3.03 29.64 -66.17
C VAL A 161 -4.13 30.23 -67.07
N THR A 162 -4.69 31.39 -66.71
CA THR A 162 -5.60 32.21 -67.54
C THR A 162 -4.90 33.47 -68.02
#